data_AF-A0AB34C8W4-F1
#
_entry.id   AF-A0AB34C8W4-F1
#
_cell.length_a   1.000
_cell.length_b   1.000
_cell.length_c   1.000
_cell.angle_alpha   90.00
_cell.angle_beta   90.00
_cell.angle_gamma   90.00
#
_symmetry.space_group_name_H-M   'P 1'
#
loop_
_entity.id
_entity.type
_entity.pdbx_description
1 polymer ?
#
loop_
_entity_poly.entity_id
_entity_poly.type
_entity_poly.pdbx_seq_one_letter_code
_entity_poly.pdbx_strand_id
1 'polypeptide(L)'
;MAIYVDTPYIFTPNPNADNGPQIQSILKAGYRWLQINGTECPIGTTVLLNRDDNWPYSGQIIEPAPGIDKVTIDCSGVGRNPELPSDPSYAAIDYEGNVRPGSYLTATAHVNTTQIFVADTTPYTNGSWIVISDASTDFDTYPMPLDGPMEVRQVIYVLADSLIVNRVIKREHPENTIVALCEPIKNVYIRSLEFTGDCAVGLHMHYAQHCVIENITSTDWTGRTMLLLDNGGEYNTIINSYCTGTEPGIEDAQNTWGVMVEGQDSTRIINSGGESCGVGQGMNYCIDTVSINAMGRFNTVNVGVYTASIRSGLLRPQVASPIVLDTVITEDCEDCYIVEPIPFE
;
A
#
# COMPACT_ATOMS: atom_id res chain seq x y z
N MET A 1 18.32 -11.10 24.43
CA MET A 1 18.98 -11.46 23.15
C MET A 1 18.51 -10.44 22.14
N ALA A 2 19.40 -9.63 21.56
CA ALA A 2 19.00 -8.69 20.52
C ALA A 2 18.49 -9.53 19.34
N ILE A 3 17.22 -9.34 18.97
CA ILE A 3 16.58 -10.13 17.91
C ILE A 3 17.14 -9.70 16.53
N TYR A 4 17.83 -8.56 16.46
CA TYR A 4 18.32 -7.96 15.22
C TYR A 4 19.76 -7.49 15.35
N VAL A 5 20.46 -7.50 14.21
CA VAL A 5 21.81 -6.96 14.07
C VAL A 5 21.69 -5.46 13.80
N ASP A 6 22.22 -4.62 14.68
CA ASP A 6 22.08 -3.15 14.62
C ASP A 6 23.03 -2.49 13.59
N THR A 7 23.79 -3.28 12.84
CA THR A 7 24.66 -2.79 11.76
C THR A 7 24.02 -3.05 10.41
N PRO A 8 24.08 -2.09 9.47
CA PRO A 8 23.56 -2.31 8.12
C PRO A 8 24.29 -3.48 7.45
N TYR A 9 23.53 -4.32 6.76
CA TYR A 9 24.06 -5.31 5.83
C TYR A 9 24.30 -4.63 4.48
N ILE A 10 25.56 -4.55 4.08
CA ILE A 10 25.94 -3.98 2.78
C ILE A 10 25.82 -5.07 1.73
N PHE A 11 24.82 -4.96 0.88
CA PHE A 11 24.56 -5.87 -0.23
C PHE A 11 25.09 -5.27 -1.53
N THR A 12 26.02 -5.96 -2.19
CA THR A 12 26.49 -5.57 -3.52
C THR A 12 25.70 -6.35 -4.58
N PRO A 13 24.82 -5.69 -5.35
CA PRO A 13 24.05 -6.37 -6.40
C PRO A 13 24.96 -6.86 -7.52
N ASN A 14 24.56 -7.98 -8.14
CA ASN A 14 25.12 -8.44 -9.40
C ASN A 14 24.30 -7.83 -10.54
N PRO A 15 24.88 -6.94 -11.38
CA PRO A 15 24.13 -6.27 -12.44
C PRO A 15 23.71 -7.20 -13.59
N ASN A 16 24.15 -8.46 -13.60
CA ASN A 16 23.84 -9.44 -14.66
C ASN A 16 23.04 -10.64 -14.15
N ALA A 17 22.48 -10.57 -12.93
CA ALA A 17 21.74 -11.67 -12.34
C ALA A 17 20.50 -11.16 -11.60
N ASP A 18 19.55 -12.07 -11.37
CA ASP A 18 18.44 -11.83 -10.47
C ASP A 18 18.93 -11.73 -9.02
N ASN A 19 18.78 -10.53 -8.44
CA ASN A 19 19.18 -10.25 -7.05
C ASN A 19 18.07 -10.52 -6.03
N GLY A 20 16.82 -10.76 -6.48
CA GLY A 20 15.66 -10.97 -5.62
C GLY A 20 15.87 -12.08 -4.56
N PRO A 21 16.29 -13.29 -4.96
CA PRO A 21 16.53 -14.39 -4.01
C PRO A 21 17.62 -14.08 -2.99
N GLN A 22 18.64 -13.31 -3.38
CA GLN A 22 19.72 -12.92 -2.46
C GLN A 22 19.22 -11.90 -1.44
N ILE A 23 18.44 -10.90 -1.87
CA ILE A 23 17.80 -9.94 -0.96
C ILE A 23 16.91 -10.68 0.04
N GLN A 24 16.02 -11.57 -0.43
CA GLN A 24 15.17 -12.37 0.47
C GLN A 24 15.99 -13.20 1.47
N SER A 25 17.11 -13.79 1.04
CA SER A 25 17.99 -14.56 1.93
C SER A 25 18.58 -13.70 3.06
N ILE A 26 18.88 -12.42 2.77
CA ILE A 26 19.39 -11.46 3.75
C ILE A 26 18.30 -11.11 4.78
N LEU A 27 17.07 -10.86 4.32
CA LEU A 27 15.93 -10.60 5.21
C LEU A 27 15.67 -11.80 6.12
N LYS A 28 15.68 -13.01 5.55
CA LYS A 28 15.52 -14.28 6.27
C LYS A 28 16.62 -14.55 7.29
N ALA A 29 17.84 -14.08 7.03
CA ALA A 29 18.95 -14.16 7.97
C ALA A 29 18.81 -13.18 9.16
N GLY A 30 17.77 -12.33 9.18
CA GLY A 30 17.46 -11.42 10.28
C GLY A 30 18.10 -10.04 10.16
N TYR A 31 18.67 -9.70 9.01
CA TYR A 31 19.15 -8.34 8.77
C TYR A 31 17.96 -7.41 8.52
N ARG A 32 17.78 -6.45 9.43
CA ARG A 32 16.72 -5.45 9.38
C ARG A 32 17.06 -4.22 8.57
N TRP A 33 18.34 -3.99 8.32
CA TRP A 33 18.82 -2.80 7.64
C TRP A 33 19.69 -3.25 6.48
N LEU A 34 19.14 -3.14 5.28
CA LEU A 34 19.76 -3.47 4.02
C LEU A 34 20.21 -2.20 3.32
N GLN A 35 21.51 -2.11 3.03
CA GLN A 35 22.10 -1.05 2.22
C GLN A 35 22.56 -1.63 0.88
N ILE A 36 21.96 -1.18 -0.21
CA ILE A 36 22.30 -1.64 -1.56
C ILE A 36 23.48 -0.82 -2.08
N ASN A 37 24.61 -1.49 -2.27
CA ASN A 37 25.88 -0.91 -2.71
C ASN A 37 26.11 -1.14 -4.21
N GLY A 38 25.26 -0.50 -5.01
CA GLY A 38 25.35 -0.45 -6.46
C GLY A 38 24.33 0.53 -7.02
N THR A 39 24.52 0.99 -8.25
CA THR A 39 23.55 1.87 -8.92
C THR A 39 22.43 1.10 -9.60
N GLU A 40 22.62 -0.19 -9.87
CA GLU A 40 21.67 -1.07 -10.53
C GLU A 40 21.51 -2.36 -9.72
N CYS A 41 20.28 -2.81 -9.55
CA CYS A 41 19.92 -4.04 -8.87
C CYS A 41 18.77 -4.73 -9.63
N PRO A 42 19.09 -5.50 -10.69
CA PRO A 42 18.07 -6.27 -11.40
C PRO A 42 17.41 -7.32 -10.51
N ILE A 43 16.09 -7.42 -10.58
CA ILE A 43 15.27 -8.37 -9.84
C ILE A 43 14.38 -9.10 -10.85
N GLY A 44 14.57 -10.41 -10.93
CA GLY A 44 13.74 -11.34 -11.70
C GLY A 44 12.77 -12.17 -10.84
N THR A 45 12.96 -12.16 -9.52
CA THR A 45 12.07 -12.80 -8.55
C THR A 45 11.61 -11.75 -7.54
N THR A 46 10.30 -11.60 -7.35
CA THR A 46 9.70 -10.72 -6.34
C THR A 46 10.43 -10.80 -5.00
N VAL A 47 10.74 -9.67 -4.39
CA VAL A 47 11.28 -9.61 -3.03
C VAL A 47 10.12 -9.58 -2.04
N LEU A 48 9.81 -10.73 -1.46
CA LEU A 48 8.75 -10.86 -0.46
C LEU A 48 9.22 -10.30 0.88
N LEU A 49 8.43 -9.40 1.44
CA LEU A 49 8.51 -8.91 2.81
C LEU A 49 7.74 -9.84 3.77
N ASN A 50 7.33 -11.00 3.30
CA ASN A 50 6.78 -12.11 4.07
C ASN A 50 7.91 -13.08 4.46
N ARG A 51 7.87 -13.53 5.71
CA ARG A 51 8.63 -14.71 6.15
C ARG A 51 8.00 -15.98 5.58
N ASP A 52 8.75 -17.09 5.65
CA ASP A 52 8.25 -18.42 5.27
C ASP A 52 6.98 -18.86 6.04
N ASP A 53 6.72 -18.29 7.22
CA ASP A 53 5.52 -18.52 8.03
C ASP A 53 4.43 -17.45 7.80
N ASN A 54 4.53 -16.68 6.72
CA ASN A 54 3.66 -15.56 6.33
C ASN A 54 3.63 -14.40 7.32
N TRP A 55 4.52 -14.36 8.32
CA TRP A 55 4.65 -13.19 9.18
C TRP A 55 5.40 -12.07 8.46
N PRO A 56 5.03 -10.81 8.68
CA PRO A 56 5.72 -9.69 8.04
C PRO A 56 7.14 -9.51 8.59
N TYR A 57 8.08 -9.16 7.72
CA TYR A 57 9.35 -8.55 8.10
C TYR A 57 9.11 -7.08 8.51
N SER A 58 8.54 -6.87 9.70
CA SER A 58 8.37 -5.53 10.28
C SER A 58 9.71 -4.92 10.73
N GLY A 59 9.82 -3.59 10.63
CA GLY A 59 11.04 -2.86 11.02
C GLY A 59 12.16 -2.90 9.98
N GLN A 60 11.86 -3.26 8.74
CA GLN A 60 12.84 -3.33 7.66
C GLN A 60 13.22 -1.94 7.16
N ILE A 61 14.50 -1.74 6.89
CA ILE A 61 15.08 -0.55 6.27
C ILE A 61 15.76 -1.00 4.99
N ILE A 62 15.31 -0.50 3.85
CA ILE A 62 15.92 -0.79 2.53
C ILE A 62 16.28 0.55 1.88
N GLU A 63 17.56 0.76 1.64
CA GLU A 63 18.09 2.01 1.12
C GLU A 63 19.40 1.82 0.35
N PRO A 64 19.86 2.81 -0.43
CA PRO A 64 21.21 2.81 -0.97
C PRO A 64 22.29 2.87 0.11
N ALA A 65 23.47 2.33 -0.19
CA ALA A 65 24.66 2.50 0.65
C ALA A 65 25.16 3.96 0.63
N PRO A 66 25.89 4.43 1.66
CA PRO A 66 26.42 5.78 1.71
C PRO A 66 27.23 6.16 0.45
N GLY A 67 26.90 7.29 -0.15
CA GLY A 67 27.53 7.78 -1.39
C GLY A 67 26.81 7.35 -2.68
N ILE A 68 25.70 6.62 -2.58
CA ILE A 68 24.81 6.31 -3.69
C ILE A 68 23.50 7.08 -3.46
N ASP A 69 23.17 7.99 -4.37
CA ASP A 69 21.97 8.82 -4.24
C ASP A 69 20.68 8.02 -4.49
N LYS A 70 20.72 7.10 -5.45
CA LYS A 70 19.58 6.28 -5.86
C LYS A 70 20.04 4.94 -6.45
N VAL A 71 19.25 3.89 -6.24
CA VAL A 71 19.47 2.56 -6.83
C VAL A 71 18.35 2.26 -7.82
N THR A 72 18.69 1.91 -9.06
CA THR A 72 17.72 1.44 -10.05
C THR A 72 17.38 -0.04 -9.81
N ILE A 73 16.11 -0.30 -9.55
CA ILE A 73 15.51 -1.63 -9.45
C ILE A 73 14.90 -1.97 -10.82
N ASP A 74 15.62 -2.73 -11.63
CA ASP A 74 15.09 -3.27 -12.89
C ASP A 74 14.30 -4.54 -12.59
N CYS A 75 12.97 -4.43 -12.65
CA CYS A 75 12.05 -5.52 -12.35
C CYS A 75 11.47 -6.19 -13.60
N SER A 76 12.05 -5.96 -14.78
CA SER A 76 11.60 -6.56 -16.05
C SER A 76 11.64 -8.10 -16.03
N GLY A 77 12.45 -8.69 -15.14
CA GLY A 77 12.51 -10.13 -14.97
C GLY A 77 11.32 -10.73 -14.19
N VAL A 78 10.66 -9.94 -13.34
CA VAL A 78 9.42 -10.35 -12.65
C VAL A 78 8.27 -10.38 -13.67
N GLY A 79 8.18 -9.35 -14.50
CA GLY A 79 7.16 -9.23 -15.55
C GLY A 79 5.74 -9.18 -14.99
N ARG A 80 4.77 -9.39 -15.87
CA ARG A 80 3.35 -9.46 -15.52
C ARG A 80 2.83 -10.89 -15.61
N ASN A 81 1.74 -11.14 -14.91
CA ASN A 81 0.93 -12.32 -15.17
C ASN A 81 0.42 -12.26 -16.64
N PRO A 82 0.69 -13.28 -17.48
CA PRO A 82 0.30 -13.26 -18.88
C PRO A 82 -1.21 -13.42 -19.11
N GLU A 83 -1.94 -13.98 -18.14
CA GLU A 83 -3.40 -14.19 -18.23
C GLU A 83 -4.19 -13.08 -17.57
N LEU A 84 -3.63 -12.46 -16.52
CA LEU A 84 -4.24 -11.35 -15.78
C LEU A 84 -3.19 -10.26 -15.52
N PRO A 85 -2.83 -9.41 -16.50
CA PRO A 85 -1.71 -8.48 -16.36
C PRO A 85 -1.87 -7.40 -15.28
N SER A 86 -3.04 -7.33 -14.65
CA SER A 86 -3.37 -6.50 -13.49
C SER A 86 -3.18 -7.19 -12.13
N ASP A 87 -2.82 -8.48 -12.10
CA ASP A 87 -2.57 -9.26 -10.89
C ASP A 87 -1.41 -8.66 -10.06
N PRO A 88 -1.69 -8.09 -8.87
CA PRO A 88 -0.69 -7.38 -8.10
C PRO A 88 0.34 -8.30 -7.43
N SER A 89 0.12 -9.63 -7.40
CA SER A 89 1.12 -10.59 -6.89
C SER A 89 2.43 -10.59 -7.72
N TYR A 90 2.39 -10.03 -8.93
CA TYR A 90 3.57 -9.77 -9.77
C TYR A 90 4.21 -8.43 -9.42
N ALA A 91 4.43 -8.18 -8.13
CA ALA A 91 5.11 -7.00 -7.64
C ALA A 91 6.63 -7.21 -7.53
N ALA A 92 7.43 -6.15 -7.65
CA ALA A 92 8.89 -6.26 -7.52
C ALA A 92 9.34 -6.38 -6.06
N ILE A 93 8.78 -5.54 -5.18
CA ILE A 93 8.88 -5.66 -3.73
C ILE A 93 7.47 -5.72 -3.17
N ASP A 94 7.20 -6.74 -2.38
CA ASP A 94 5.82 -7.07 -2.04
C ASP A 94 5.63 -7.44 -0.57
N TYR A 95 4.46 -7.10 -0.05
CA TYR A 95 3.86 -7.72 1.11
C TYR A 95 2.39 -8.06 0.82
N GLU A 96 2.11 -9.30 0.41
CA GLU A 96 0.76 -9.81 0.08
C GLU A 96 -0.27 -9.73 1.23
N GLY A 97 0.19 -9.46 2.45
CA GLY A 97 -0.62 -9.60 3.66
C GLY A 97 -0.71 -11.06 4.13
N ASN A 98 -1.13 -11.24 5.37
CA ASN A 98 -1.48 -12.57 5.89
C ASN A 98 -2.84 -12.47 6.55
N VAL A 99 -3.85 -12.97 5.85
CA VAL A 99 -5.25 -12.87 6.24
C VAL A 99 -5.82 -14.26 6.45
N ARG A 100 -6.63 -14.41 7.49
CA ARG A 100 -7.32 -15.66 7.81
C ARG A 100 -8.79 -15.38 8.14
N PRO A 101 -9.71 -16.29 7.80
CA PRO A 101 -11.11 -16.15 8.20
C PRO A 101 -11.23 -15.94 9.70
N GLY A 102 -12.10 -15.01 10.09
CA GLY A 102 -12.49 -14.79 11.48
C GLY A 102 -13.97 -15.07 11.64
N SER A 103 -14.77 -14.02 11.52
CA SER A 103 -16.22 -14.03 11.70
C SER A 103 -16.83 -12.89 10.87
N TYR A 104 -18.06 -12.50 11.21
CA TYR A 104 -18.78 -11.39 10.62
C TYR A 104 -19.52 -10.60 11.70
N LEU A 105 -19.87 -9.35 11.39
CA LEU A 105 -20.64 -8.49 12.28
C LEU A 105 -22.07 -8.99 12.46
N THR A 106 -22.55 -9.13 13.70
CA THR A 106 -23.95 -9.48 14.02
C THR A 106 -24.85 -8.27 14.23
N ALA A 107 -24.27 -7.08 14.21
CA ALA A 107 -24.97 -5.80 14.21
C ALA A 107 -24.06 -4.76 13.55
N THR A 108 -24.66 -3.69 13.02
CA THR A 108 -23.92 -2.55 12.47
C THR A 108 -22.90 -2.02 13.48
N ALA A 109 -21.64 -1.87 13.06
CA ALA A 109 -20.63 -1.15 13.82
C ALA A 109 -20.73 0.34 13.50
N HIS A 110 -21.33 1.10 14.42
CA HIS A 110 -21.52 2.53 14.24
C HIS A 110 -20.23 3.32 14.46
N VAL A 111 -20.10 4.45 13.76
CA VAL A 111 -19.04 5.43 13.99
C VAL A 111 -18.95 5.85 15.46
N ASN A 112 -17.75 6.17 15.94
CA ASN A 112 -17.46 6.57 17.32
C ASN A 112 -17.69 5.48 18.39
N THR A 113 -17.85 4.21 18.00
CA THR A 113 -17.91 3.08 18.93
C THR A 113 -16.59 2.32 18.96
N THR A 114 -16.27 1.65 20.08
CA THR A 114 -15.08 0.79 20.23
C THR A 114 -15.43 -0.67 20.45
N GLN A 115 -16.72 -1.01 20.51
CA GLN A 115 -17.20 -2.38 20.67
C GLN A 115 -17.93 -2.79 19.41
N ILE A 116 -17.50 -3.88 18.80
CA ILE A 116 -18.15 -4.50 17.65
C ILE A 116 -18.68 -5.88 18.06
N PHE A 117 -19.83 -6.27 17.53
CA PHE A 117 -20.46 -7.56 17.83
C PHE A 117 -20.21 -8.52 16.69
N VAL A 118 -19.73 -9.73 17.00
CA VAL A 118 -19.35 -10.74 16.01
C VAL A 118 -20.05 -12.07 16.30
N ALA A 119 -20.28 -12.86 15.28
CA ALA A 119 -21.02 -14.13 15.41
C ALA A 119 -20.25 -15.19 16.19
N ASP A 120 -18.92 -15.21 16.05
CA ASP A 120 -18.03 -16.14 16.73
C ASP A 120 -16.77 -15.42 17.19
N THR A 121 -16.53 -15.39 18.51
CA THR A 121 -15.35 -14.76 19.10
C THR A 121 -14.15 -15.71 19.23
N THR A 122 -14.33 -17.01 19.00
CA THR A 122 -13.29 -18.04 19.22
C THR A 122 -12.00 -17.86 18.40
N PRO A 123 -12.00 -17.29 17.18
CA PRO A 123 -10.76 -17.09 16.42
C PRO A 123 -9.87 -15.97 16.99
N TYR A 124 -10.44 -15.03 17.76
CA TYR A 124 -9.75 -13.83 18.18
C TYR A 124 -9.09 -13.99 19.55
N THR A 125 -8.01 -13.24 19.74
CA THR A 125 -7.31 -13.12 21.03
C THR A 125 -7.03 -11.67 21.33
N ASN A 126 -6.77 -11.34 22.60
CA ASN A 126 -6.30 -10.01 22.96
C ASN A 126 -4.97 -9.74 22.24
N GLY A 127 -4.91 -8.64 21.50
CA GLY A 127 -3.77 -8.24 20.67
C GLY A 127 -3.88 -8.65 19.20
N SER A 128 -4.86 -9.49 18.82
CA SER A 128 -5.13 -9.85 17.42
C SER A 128 -5.38 -8.61 16.59
N TRP A 129 -4.80 -8.58 15.40
CA TRP A 129 -5.16 -7.60 14.37
C TRP A 129 -6.30 -8.16 13.53
N ILE A 130 -7.24 -7.27 13.19
CA ILE A 130 -8.41 -7.59 12.39
C ILE A 130 -8.58 -6.57 11.27
N VAL A 131 -9.17 -7.01 10.18
CA VAL A 131 -9.71 -6.17 9.12
C VAL A 131 -11.23 -6.32 9.10
N ILE A 132 -11.93 -5.20 9.07
CA ILE A 132 -13.38 -5.09 8.92
C ILE A 132 -13.62 -4.60 7.49
N SER A 133 -14.13 -5.43 6.58
CA SER A 133 -14.26 -5.12 5.15
C SER A 133 -15.70 -5.25 4.64
N ASP A 134 -16.23 -4.17 4.10
CA ASP A 134 -17.61 -4.04 3.65
C ASP A 134 -17.86 -4.65 2.26
N ALA A 135 -16.80 -5.10 1.59
CA ALA A 135 -16.87 -5.59 0.22
C ALA A 135 -17.60 -6.94 0.08
N SER A 136 -17.86 -7.64 1.19
CA SER A 136 -18.72 -8.82 1.25
C SER A 136 -19.54 -8.82 2.54
N THR A 137 -20.80 -9.26 2.42
CA THR A 137 -21.70 -9.52 3.55
C THR A 137 -22.20 -10.97 3.57
N ASP A 138 -21.55 -11.86 2.81
CA ASP A 138 -21.89 -13.29 2.71
C ASP A 138 -20.72 -14.14 3.22
N PHE A 139 -20.62 -14.29 4.54
CA PHE A 139 -19.52 -15.01 5.18
C PHE A 139 -19.48 -16.50 4.82
N ASP A 140 -20.65 -17.14 4.63
CA ASP A 140 -20.71 -18.58 4.33
C ASP A 140 -20.13 -18.90 2.94
N THR A 141 -20.32 -18.00 1.97
CA THR A 141 -19.75 -18.15 0.61
C THR A 141 -18.35 -17.55 0.50
N TYR A 142 -18.11 -16.39 1.12
CA TYR A 142 -16.89 -15.60 1.00
C TYR A 142 -16.38 -15.15 2.38
N PRO A 143 -15.71 -16.04 3.14
CA PRO A 143 -15.28 -15.77 4.52
C PRO A 143 -14.03 -14.88 4.62
N MET A 144 -13.48 -14.47 3.47
CA MET A 144 -12.29 -13.63 3.36
C MET A 144 -12.69 -12.22 2.93
N PRO A 145 -11.99 -11.19 3.43
CA PRO A 145 -12.24 -9.82 2.99
C PRO A 145 -11.94 -9.71 1.49
N LEU A 146 -12.75 -8.92 0.80
CA LEU A 146 -12.50 -8.53 -0.58
C LEU A 146 -11.98 -7.08 -0.60
N ASP A 147 -11.39 -6.71 -1.72
CA ASP A 147 -10.96 -5.35 -2.01
C ASP A 147 -12.15 -4.39 -1.92
N GLY A 148 -11.96 -3.28 -1.20
CA GLY A 148 -12.98 -2.26 -0.99
C GLY A 148 -12.90 -1.54 0.36
N PRO A 149 -14.00 -0.89 0.77
CA PRO A 149 -14.02 -0.11 2.00
C PRO A 149 -13.75 -0.94 3.26
N MET A 150 -12.77 -0.50 4.06
CA MET A 150 -12.34 -1.27 5.23
C MET A 150 -11.70 -0.44 6.34
N GLU A 151 -11.59 -1.04 7.53
CA GLU A 151 -10.79 -0.56 8.65
C GLU A 151 -9.93 -1.68 9.24
N VAL A 152 -8.66 -1.38 9.52
CA VAL A 152 -7.77 -2.27 10.27
C VAL A 152 -7.77 -1.84 11.72
N ARG A 153 -7.98 -2.79 12.64
CA ARG A 153 -8.05 -2.51 14.08
C ARG A 153 -7.32 -3.58 14.89
N GLN A 154 -6.92 -3.23 16.10
CA GLN A 154 -6.38 -4.20 17.05
C GLN A 154 -7.42 -4.52 18.12
N VAL A 155 -7.66 -5.80 18.37
CA VAL A 155 -8.52 -6.27 19.46
C VAL A 155 -7.79 -6.07 20.79
N ILE A 156 -8.36 -5.26 21.67
CA ILE A 156 -7.84 -5.04 23.03
C ILE A 156 -8.42 -6.06 24.00
N TYR A 157 -9.68 -6.44 23.81
CA TYR A 157 -10.36 -7.37 24.68
C TYR A 157 -11.42 -8.19 23.94
N VAL A 158 -11.48 -9.49 24.23
CA VAL A 158 -12.50 -10.41 23.70
C VAL A 158 -13.57 -10.67 24.76
N LEU A 159 -14.83 -10.41 24.43
CA LEU A 159 -16.02 -10.79 25.21
C LEU A 159 -16.68 -12.03 24.58
N ALA A 160 -17.82 -12.48 25.13
CA ALA A 160 -18.51 -13.67 24.63
C ALA A 160 -19.01 -13.52 23.18
N ASP A 161 -19.55 -12.34 22.84
CA ASP A 161 -20.25 -12.04 21.59
C ASP A 161 -19.73 -10.78 20.88
N SER A 162 -18.62 -10.22 21.39
CA SER A 162 -18.12 -8.93 20.95
C SER A 162 -16.63 -8.74 21.19
N LEU A 163 -16.06 -7.80 20.46
CA LEU A 163 -14.65 -7.41 20.53
C LEU A 163 -14.57 -5.94 20.92
N ILE A 164 -13.69 -5.60 21.87
CA ILE A 164 -13.28 -4.22 22.11
C ILE A 164 -12.05 -3.94 21.26
N VAL A 165 -12.14 -2.96 20.36
CA VAL A 165 -11.05 -2.53 19.49
C VAL A 165 -10.29 -1.33 20.06
N ASN A 166 -9.06 -1.14 19.60
CA ASN A 166 -8.11 -0.15 20.12
C ASN A 166 -8.55 1.31 19.93
N ARG A 167 -9.38 1.58 18.92
CA ARG A 167 -9.81 2.91 18.53
C ARG A 167 -11.25 2.88 18.05
N VAL A 168 -11.86 4.07 18.02
CA VAL A 168 -13.22 4.19 17.52
C VAL A 168 -13.29 3.80 16.05
N ILE A 169 -14.39 3.15 15.68
CA ILE A 169 -14.81 2.95 14.31
C ILE A 169 -15.05 4.31 13.66
N LYS A 170 -14.52 4.52 12.45
CA LYS A 170 -14.51 5.82 11.76
C LYS A 170 -15.46 5.89 10.58
N ARG A 171 -15.88 4.75 10.04
CA ARG A 171 -16.94 4.56 9.04
C ARG A 171 -17.97 3.57 9.58
N GLU A 172 -19.22 3.70 9.16
CA GLU A 172 -20.21 2.68 9.52
C GLU A 172 -19.94 1.39 8.74
N HIS A 173 -19.95 0.25 9.43
CA HIS A 173 -19.85 -1.07 8.81
C HIS A 173 -21.17 -1.84 9.03
N PRO A 174 -21.85 -2.30 7.96
CA PRO A 174 -23.15 -2.95 8.07
C PRO A 174 -23.10 -4.31 8.76
N GLU A 175 -24.27 -4.80 9.20
CA GLU A 175 -24.42 -6.19 9.63
C GLU A 175 -23.97 -7.15 8.52
N ASN A 176 -23.37 -8.28 8.92
CA ASN A 176 -22.76 -9.31 8.08
C ASN A 176 -21.44 -8.94 7.39
N THR A 177 -20.92 -7.72 7.55
CA THR A 177 -19.56 -7.35 7.13
C THR A 177 -18.52 -8.34 7.68
N ILE A 178 -17.57 -8.73 6.84
CA ILE A 178 -16.50 -9.68 7.20
C ILE A 178 -15.56 -9.04 8.23
N VAL A 179 -15.25 -9.79 9.28
CA VAL A 179 -14.24 -9.44 10.29
C VAL A 179 -13.16 -10.52 10.30
N ALA A 180 -12.11 -10.35 9.50
CA ALA A 180 -11.05 -11.33 9.35
C ALA A 180 -9.84 -11.00 10.24
N LEU A 181 -9.05 -12.03 10.58
CA LEU A 181 -7.75 -11.84 11.22
C LEU A 181 -6.74 -11.41 10.15
N CYS A 182 -5.90 -10.44 10.45
CA CYS A 182 -4.79 -10.05 9.60
C CYS A 182 -3.50 -9.92 10.39
N GLU A 183 -2.35 -9.94 9.74
CA GLU A 183 -1.07 -9.54 10.32
C GLU A 183 -0.56 -8.30 9.56
N PRO A 184 -0.51 -7.11 10.16
CA PRO A 184 0.00 -5.94 9.45
C PRO A 184 1.52 -5.87 9.45
N ILE A 185 2.10 -5.41 8.34
CA ILE A 185 3.52 -5.02 8.28
C ILE A 185 3.71 -3.64 8.93
N LYS A 186 4.68 -3.52 9.83
CA LYS A 186 4.85 -2.33 10.69
C LYS A 186 6.24 -1.71 10.59
N ASN A 187 6.32 -0.38 10.68
CA ASN A 187 7.56 0.37 10.86
C ASN A 187 8.63 0.11 9.78
N VAL A 188 8.22 -0.08 8.53
CA VAL A 188 9.14 -0.26 7.41
C VAL A 188 9.57 1.10 6.86
N TYR A 189 10.85 1.23 6.50
CA TYR A 189 11.42 2.39 5.84
C TYR A 189 12.09 1.98 4.53
N ILE A 190 11.51 2.37 3.40
CA ILE A 190 12.10 2.10 2.06
C ILE A 190 12.36 3.44 1.40
N ARG A 191 13.58 3.65 0.91
CA ARG A 191 13.92 4.93 0.30
C ARG A 191 14.85 4.88 -0.89
N SER A 192 14.76 5.93 -1.71
CA SER A 192 15.74 6.25 -2.77
C SER A 192 15.97 5.09 -3.74
N LEU A 193 14.86 4.49 -4.19
CA LEU A 193 14.83 3.46 -5.22
C LEU A 193 14.17 4.02 -6.48
N GLU A 194 14.71 3.70 -7.65
CA GLU A 194 14.12 4.00 -8.96
C GLU A 194 13.65 2.71 -9.62
N PHE A 195 12.36 2.55 -9.88
CA PHE A 195 11.84 1.38 -10.56
C PHE A 195 11.86 1.56 -12.08
N THR A 196 12.18 0.49 -12.80
CA THR A 196 11.98 0.37 -14.25
C THR A 196 11.58 -1.06 -14.60
N GLY A 197 10.98 -1.25 -15.78
CA GLY A 197 10.41 -2.52 -16.21
C GLY A 197 8.89 -2.53 -16.20
N ASP A 198 8.34 -3.73 -16.36
CA ASP A 198 6.93 -3.94 -16.73
C ASP A 198 6.10 -4.69 -15.70
N CYS A 199 6.62 -5.00 -14.51
CA CYS A 199 5.88 -5.76 -13.51
C CYS A 199 4.57 -5.08 -13.07
N ALA A 200 3.64 -5.83 -12.47
CA ALA A 200 2.32 -5.29 -12.13
C ALA A 200 2.47 -4.12 -11.14
N VAL A 201 3.25 -4.29 -10.08
CA VAL A 201 3.47 -3.25 -9.08
C VAL A 201 4.95 -3.11 -8.70
N GLY A 202 5.50 -1.90 -8.68
CA GLY A 202 6.89 -1.69 -8.23
C GLY A 202 7.06 -2.01 -6.74
N LEU A 203 6.33 -1.29 -5.89
CA LEU A 203 6.28 -1.51 -4.45
C LEU A 203 4.82 -1.69 -4.01
N HIS A 204 4.52 -2.87 -3.49
CA HIS A 204 3.19 -3.26 -3.03
C HIS A 204 3.22 -3.65 -1.55
N MET A 205 2.33 -3.09 -0.74
CA MET A 205 2.27 -3.44 0.68
C MET A 205 0.83 -3.44 1.20
N HIS A 206 0.32 -4.60 1.59
CA HIS A 206 -0.97 -4.74 2.25
C HIS A 206 -0.91 -4.38 3.75
N TYR A 207 -1.97 -3.80 4.31
CA TYR A 207 -2.13 -3.61 5.75
C TYR A 207 -0.94 -2.87 6.41
N ALA A 208 -0.27 -1.96 5.69
CA ALA A 208 0.93 -1.28 6.16
C ALA A 208 0.64 -0.34 7.33
N GLN A 209 1.49 -0.31 8.36
CA GLN A 209 1.29 0.50 9.57
C GLN A 209 2.55 1.25 9.94
N HIS A 210 2.46 2.57 10.08
CA HIS A 210 3.59 3.41 10.49
C HIS A 210 4.83 3.27 9.59
N CYS A 211 4.63 2.98 8.30
CA CYS A 211 5.71 2.85 7.34
C CYS A 211 6.06 4.24 6.75
N VAL A 212 7.32 4.39 6.36
CA VAL A 212 7.82 5.58 5.65
C VAL A 212 8.38 5.14 4.31
N ILE A 213 7.81 5.67 3.23
CA ILE A 213 8.22 5.40 1.86
C ILE A 213 8.69 6.71 1.25
N GLU A 214 9.98 6.83 0.95
CA GLU A 214 10.59 8.12 0.65
C GLU A 214 11.41 8.09 -0.64
N ASN A 215 11.25 9.08 -1.51
CA ASN A 215 12.07 9.23 -2.72
C ASN A 215 12.02 7.97 -3.60
N ILE A 216 10.82 7.39 -3.77
CA ILE A 216 10.59 6.27 -4.69
C ILE A 216 10.16 6.83 -6.03
N THR A 217 10.96 6.60 -7.06
CA THR A 217 10.68 7.11 -8.40
C THR A 217 10.63 5.98 -9.42
N SER A 218 10.26 6.30 -10.65
CA SER A 218 10.43 5.39 -11.77
C SER A 218 10.92 6.09 -13.03
N THR A 219 11.51 5.30 -13.93
CA THR A 219 11.94 5.72 -15.27
C THR A 219 11.50 4.66 -16.29
N ASP A 220 10.97 5.10 -17.43
CA ASP A 220 10.44 4.23 -18.48
C ASP A 220 9.52 3.13 -17.92
N TRP A 221 8.68 3.50 -16.95
CA TRP A 221 7.84 2.55 -16.25
C TRP A 221 6.70 2.09 -17.17
N THR A 222 6.67 0.79 -17.46
CA THR A 222 5.60 0.18 -18.25
C THR A 222 4.70 -0.72 -17.40
N GLY A 223 4.98 -0.85 -16.10
CA GLY A 223 4.16 -1.61 -15.15
C GLY A 223 2.83 -0.94 -14.80
N ARG A 224 1.92 -1.65 -14.12
CA ARG A 224 0.57 -1.12 -13.89
C ARG A 224 0.58 -0.01 -12.84
N THR A 225 1.28 -0.21 -11.73
CA THR A 225 1.33 0.73 -10.61
C THR A 225 2.74 0.85 -10.04
N MET A 226 3.31 2.05 -9.90
CA MET A 226 4.66 2.13 -9.32
C MET A 226 4.63 1.85 -7.81
N LEU A 227 3.72 2.49 -7.07
CA LEU A 227 3.62 2.39 -5.62
C LEU A 227 2.17 2.21 -5.21
N LEU A 228 1.87 1.12 -4.50
CA LEU A 228 0.55 0.79 -3.98
C LEU A 228 0.65 0.39 -2.49
N LEU A 229 0.03 1.19 -1.61
CA LEU A 229 -0.32 0.74 -0.27
C LEU A 229 -1.77 0.27 -0.28
N ASP A 230 -1.96 -1.03 -0.09
CA ASP A 230 -3.19 -1.73 -0.45
C ASP A 230 -3.94 -2.26 0.78
N ASN A 231 -5.24 -2.48 0.61
CA ASN A 231 -6.10 -3.20 1.54
C ASN A 231 -5.96 -2.74 2.99
N GLY A 232 -5.94 -1.43 3.20
CA GLY A 232 -5.91 -0.86 4.53
C GLY A 232 -4.52 -0.73 5.13
N GLY A 233 -4.47 -0.11 6.30
CA GLY A 233 -3.21 0.37 6.85
C GLY A 233 -3.40 1.71 7.53
N GLU A 234 -2.46 2.12 8.36
CA GLU A 234 -2.60 3.39 9.08
C GLU A 234 -1.29 4.13 9.34
N TYR A 235 -1.39 5.46 9.37
CA TYR A 235 -0.28 6.37 9.70
C TYR A 235 0.98 6.17 8.86
N ASN A 236 0.82 5.77 7.61
CA ASN A 236 1.93 5.69 6.68
C ASN A 236 2.30 7.09 6.19
N THR A 237 3.54 7.25 5.76
CA THR A 237 4.03 8.50 5.18
C THR A 237 4.73 8.20 3.86
N ILE A 238 4.22 8.76 2.76
CA ILE A 238 4.82 8.71 1.43
C ILE A 238 5.35 10.11 1.11
N ILE A 239 6.64 10.25 0.77
CA ILE A 239 7.28 11.55 0.57
C ILE A 239 8.15 11.53 -0.68
N ASN A 240 8.02 12.57 -1.52
CA ASN A 240 8.86 12.79 -2.70
C ASN A 240 8.88 11.58 -3.65
N SER A 241 7.77 10.85 -3.78
CA SER A 241 7.68 9.66 -4.63
C SER A 241 6.93 10.00 -5.92
N TYR A 242 7.54 9.76 -7.07
CA TYR A 242 7.02 10.21 -8.36
C TYR A 242 7.20 9.19 -9.48
N CYS A 243 6.10 8.77 -10.08
CA CYS A 243 6.09 7.84 -11.20
C CYS A 243 6.26 8.55 -12.55
N THR A 244 7.13 8.03 -13.41
CA THR A 244 7.22 8.41 -14.83
C THR A 244 6.80 7.23 -15.69
N GLY A 245 5.50 7.17 -16.02
CA GLY A 245 4.92 6.15 -16.87
C GLY A 245 5.19 6.37 -18.36
N THR A 246 4.81 5.39 -19.19
CA THR A 246 4.94 5.45 -20.65
C THR A 246 3.60 5.56 -21.38
N GLU A 247 2.56 4.91 -20.86
CA GLU A 247 1.23 4.85 -21.48
C GLU A 247 0.13 4.99 -20.41
N PRO A 248 -0.51 6.16 -20.28
CA PRO A 248 -1.59 6.38 -19.33
C PRO A 248 -2.85 5.62 -19.72
N GLY A 249 -3.54 5.01 -18.76
CA GLY A 249 -4.86 4.42 -19.01
C GLY A 249 -5.38 3.56 -17.87
N ILE A 250 -6.36 2.71 -18.15
CA ILE A 250 -6.96 1.80 -17.14
C ILE A 250 -6.95 0.33 -17.57
N GLU A 251 -6.58 0.08 -18.83
CA GLU A 251 -6.50 -1.27 -19.38
C GLU A 251 -5.38 -2.05 -18.71
N ASP A 252 -5.46 -3.38 -18.75
CA ASP A 252 -4.55 -4.25 -18.00
C ASP A 252 -3.08 -3.91 -18.25
N ALA A 253 -2.67 -3.71 -19.50
CA ALA A 253 -1.28 -3.45 -19.91
C ALA A 253 -0.80 -2.00 -19.73
N GLN A 254 -1.67 -1.06 -19.37
CA GLN A 254 -1.34 0.37 -19.28
C GLN A 254 -0.86 0.75 -17.87
N ASN A 255 -0.17 1.90 -17.77
CA ASN A 255 0.16 2.49 -16.48
C ASN A 255 -1.14 3.03 -15.87
N THR A 256 -1.70 2.30 -14.91
CA THR A 256 -2.98 2.67 -14.29
C THR A 256 -2.77 3.69 -13.18
N TRP A 257 -1.78 3.49 -12.31
CA TRP A 257 -1.57 4.37 -11.17
C TRP A 257 -0.09 4.73 -10.97
N GLY A 258 0.19 5.99 -10.62
CA GLY A 258 1.52 6.42 -10.19
C GLY A 258 1.75 6.04 -8.74
N VAL A 259 1.19 6.85 -7.83
CA VAL A 259 1.16 6.62 -6.38
C VAL A 259 -0.29 6.44 -5.95
N MET A 260 -0.66 5.23 -5.54
CA MET A 260 -2.01 4.91 -5.08
C MET A 260 -1.99 4.41 -3.63
N VAL A 261 -3.00 4.83 -2.88
CA VAL A 261 -3.27 4.29 -1.55
C VAL A 261 -4.73 3.88 -1.44
N GLU A 262 -4.93 2.75 -0.78
CA GLU A 262 -6.18 2.02 -0.77
C GLU A 262 -6.50 1.59 0.67
N GLY A 263 -7.62 2.08 1.21
CA GLY A 263 -8.11 1.76 2.55
C GLY A 263 -7.31 2.37 3.70
N GLN A 264 -6.37 3.25 3.37
CA GLN A 264 -5.46 3.82 4.36
C GLN A 264 -6.19 4.79 5.30
N ASP A 265 -5.89 4.68 6.59
CA ASP A 265 -6.37 5.57 7.64
C ASP A 265 -5.24 6.50 8.12
N SER A 266 -5.48 7.82 8.11
CA SER A 266 -4.56 8.81 8.67
C SER A 266 -3.18 8.82 8.01
N THR A 267 -3.09 8.34 6.77
CA THR A 267 -1.85 8.33 5.98
C THR A 267 -1.58 9.73 5.40
N ARG A 268 -0.30 10.03 5.20
CA ARG A 268 0.16 11.32 4.63
C ARG A 268 0.97 11.06 3.37
N ILE A 269 0.61 11.76 2.30
CA ILE A 269 1.30 11.73 1.01
C ILE A 269 1.82 13.14 0.76
N ILE A 270 3.10 13.32 0.44
CA ILE A 270 3.73 14.64 0.37
C ILE A 270 4.59 14.71 -0.88
N ASN A 271 4.39 15.75 -1.70
CA ASN A 271 5.15 15.99 -2.94
C ASN A 271 5.25 14.71 -3.80
N SER A 272 4.14 14.01 -3.99
CA SER A 272 4.14 12.70 -4.63
C SER A 272 3.04 12.58 -5.68
N GLY A 273 3.23 11.69 -6.66
CA GLY A 273 2.27 11.41 -7.71
C GLY A 273 2.92 10.83 -8.96
N GLY A 274 2.61 11.34 -10.14
CA GLY A 274 3.22 10.83 -11.36
C GLY A 274 2.74 11.48 -12.66
N GLU A 275 3.39 11.11 -13.74
CA GLU A 275 3.02 11.48 -15.10
C GLU A 275 2.85 10.27 -16.01
N SER A 276 2.06 10.46 -17.07
CA SER A 276 1.77 9.41 -18.06
C SER A 276 1.19 8.14 -17.43
N CYS A 277 0.38 8.29 -16.38
CA CYS A 277 -0.40 7.26 -15.71
C CYS A 277 -1.90 7.47 -15.93
N GLY A 278 -2.73 6.47 -15.66
CA GLY A 278 -4.19 6.63 -15.58
C GLY A 278 -4.53 7.64 -14.48
N VAL A 279 -4.03 7.41 -13.27
CA VAL A 279 -4.09 8.36 -12.16
C VAL A 279 -2.68 8.64 -11.65
N GLY A 280 -2.25 9.90 -11.66
CA GLY A 280 -0.92 10.28 -11.16
C GLY A 280 -0.79 10.03 -9.65
N GLN A 281 -1.76 10.51 -8.86
CA GLN A 281 -1.90 10.19 -7.44
C GLN A 281 -3.35 9.94 -7.05
N GLY A 282 -3.64 8.82 -6.37
CA GLY A 282 -4.99 8.47 -5.95
C GLY A 282 -5.10 8.06 -4.48
N MET A 283 -6.29 8.27 -3.93
CA MET A 283 -6.73 7.72 -2.63
C MET A 283 -8.07 7.03 -2.85
N ASN A 284 -8.17 5.73 -2.59
CA ASN A 284 -9.39 4.94 -2.76
C ASN A 284 -9.87 4.41 -1.40
N TYR A 285 -11.16 4.57 -1.09
CA TYR A 285 -11.81 4.14 0.17
C TYR A 285 -11.02 4.44 1.46
N CYS A 286 -10.28 5.56 1.45
CA CYS A 286 -9.41 5.99 2.53
C CYS A 286 -10.15 6.79 3.61
N ILE A 287 -9.58 6.88 4.81
CA ILE A 287 -10.14 7.63 5.93
C ILE A 287 -9.10 8.61 6.47
N ASP A 288 -9.44 9.90 6.65
CA ASP A 288 -8.54 10.91 7.20
C ASP A 288 -7.17 11.01 6.49
N THR A 289 -7.07 10.55 5.24
CA THR A 289 -5.82 10.49 4.47
C THR A 289 -5.65 11.75 3.65
N VAL A 290 -4.45 12.34 3.70
CA VAL A 290 -4.20 13.67 3.14
C VAL A 290 -2.98 13.62 2.24
N SER A 291 -3.14 14.14 1.03
CA SER A 291 -2.05 14.41 0.10
C SER A 291 -1.75 15.90 0.07
N ILE A 292 -0.49 16.27 0.26
CA ILE A 292 0.01 17.64 0.25
C ILE A 292 0.92 17.78 -0.97
N ASN A 293 0.66 18.81 -1.79
CA ASN A 293 1.42 19.07 -3.00
C ASN A 293 1.43 17.85 -3.94
N ALA A 294 0.29 17.15 -4.06
CA ALA A 294 0.13 16.04 -4.98
C ALA A 294 0.51 16.48 -6.41
N MET A 295 1.35 15.74 -7.12
CA MET A 295 1.90 16.15 -8.42
C MET A 295 1.35 15.28 -9.53
N GLY A 296 0.81 15.87 -10.58
CA GLY A 296 0.40 15.09 -11.75
C GLY A 296 0.33 15.87 -13.04
N ARG A 297 0.82 15.27 -14.14
CA ARG A 297 0.63 15.79 -15.48
C ARG A 297 0.55 14.70 -16.54
N PHE A 298 -0.13 14.98 -17.66
CA PHE A 298 -0.27 14.03 -18.78
C PHE A 298 -0.93 12.70 -18.39
N ASN A 299 -1.68 12.69 -17.30
CA ASN A 299 -2.42 11.52 -16.85
C ASN A 299 -3.85 11.52 -17.39
N THR A 300 -4.55 10.39 -17.37
CA THR A 300 -6.02 10.37 -17.58
C THR A 300 -6.69 11.29 -16.56
N VAL A 301 -6.35 11.10 -15.29
CA VAL A 301 -6.67 12.01 -14.18
C VAL A 301 -5.39 12.35 -13.44
N ASN A 302 -5.06 13.63 -13.25
CA ASN A 302 -3.78 13.96 -12.59
C ASN A 302 -3.77 13.51 -11.13
N VAL A 303 -4.78 13.88 -10.34
CA VAL A 303 -4.90 13.45 -8.94
C VAL A 303 -6.36 13.23 -8.54
N GLY A 304 -6.65 12.35 -7.58
CA GLY A 304 -8.04 12.12 -7.19
C GLY A 304 -8.29 11.44 -5.85
N VAL A 305 -9.52 11.61 -5.37
CA VAL A 305 -10.10 10.91 -4.22
C VAL A 305 -11.28 10.08 -4.74
N TYR A 306 -11.27 8.79 -4.46
CA TYR A 306 -12.15 7.80 -5.08
C TYR A 306 -12.87 6.97 -4.04
N THR A 307 -14.01 6.42 -4.47
CA THR A 307 -14.88 5.39 -3.88
C THR A 307 -14.92 5.38 -2.36
N ALA A 308 -16.02 5.80 -1.75
CA ALA A 308 -16.30 5.63 -0.33
C ALA A 308 -15.17 6.10 0.63
N SER A 309 -14.36 7.08 0.19
CA SER A 309 -13.37 7.76 1.01
C SER A 309 -14.04 8.77 1.94
N ILE A 310 -13.49 8.95 3.14
CA ILE A 310 -14.07 9.80 4.19
C ILE A 310 -13.00 10.76 4.71
N ARG A 311 -13.32 12.06 4.78
CA ARG A 311 -12.44 13.12 5.33
C ARG A 311 -11.02 13.11 4.74
N SER A 312 -10.90 12.64 3.50
CA SER A 312 -9.64 12.53 2.79
C SER A 312 -9.53 13.64 1.75
N GLY A 313 -8.31 14.09 1.44
CA GLY A 313 -8.22 15.27 0.59
C GLY A 313 -6.84 15.67 0.10
N LEU A 314 -6.86 16.61 -0.85
CA LEU A 314 -5.70 17.15 -1.54
C LEU A 314 -5.48 18.60 -1.11
N LEU A 315 -4.31 18.90 -0.57
CA LEU A 315 -3.88 20.25 -0.23
C LEU A 315 -2.84 20.71 -1.25
N ARG A 316 -3.13 21.80 -1.97
CA ARG A 316 -2.29 22.40 -3.00
C ARG A 316 -1.82 21.43 -4.09
N PRO A 317 -2.72 20.66 -4.73
CA PRO A 317 -2.30 19.81 -5.83
C PRO A 317 -1.65 20.65 -6.94
N GLN A 318 -0.49 20.18 -7.42
CA GLN A 318 0.29 20.71 -8.53
C GLN A 318 -0.03 19.90 -9.77
N VAL A 319 -0.91 20.43 -10.63
CA VAL A 319 -1.45 19.67 -11.77
C VAL A 319 -1.42 20.47 -13.06
N ALA A 320 -1.21 19.77 -14.18
CA ALA A 320 -1.25 20.37 -15.51
C ALA A 320 -1.53 19.34 -16.60
N SER A 321 -2.06 19.80 -17.74
CA SER A 321 -2.17 19.00 -18.97
C SER A 321 -2.80 17.61 -18.77
N PRO A 322 -3.98 17.51 -18.15
CA PRO A 322 -4.65 16.22 -18.03
C PRO A 322 -5.16 15.76 -19.41
N ILE A 323 -5.27 14.45 -19.60
CA ILE A 323 -5.97 13.88 -20.76
C ILE A 323 -7.49 14.04 -20.57
N VAL A 324 -7.99 13.85 -19.35
CA VAL A 324 -9.42 13.99 -19.02
C VAL A 324 -9.66 15.03 -17.93
N LEU A 325 -9.11 14.85 -16.72
CA LEU A 325 -9.35 15.75 -15.58
C LEU A 325 -8.08 16.02 -14.76
N ASP A 326 -7.93 17.26 -14.28
CA ASP A 326 -6.84 17.59 -13.35
C ASP A 326 -7.08 16.99 -11.97
N THR A 327 -8.29 17.11 -11.46
CA THR A 327 -8.64 16.66 -10.12
C THR A 327 -10.01 16.04 -10.09
N VAL A 328 -10.24 15.02 -9.27
CA VAL A 328 -11.56 14.41 -9.07
C VAL A 328 -11.82 14.02 -7.61
N ILE A 329 -13.07 14.16 -7.19
CA ILE A 329 -13.64 13.48 -6.01
C ILE A 329 -14.88 12.75 -6.50
N THR A 330 -15.00 11.44 -6.26
CA THR A 330 -16.19 10.67 -6.67
C THR A 330 -17.39 10.96 -5.76
N GLU A 331 -18.60 10.74 -6.28
CA GLU A 331 -19.86 11.17 -5.64
C GLU A 331 -20.13 10.51 -4.28
N ASP A 332 -19.59 9.32 -4.06
CA ASP A 332 -19.76 8.51 -2.86
C ASP A 332 -18.70 8.80 -1.77
N CYS A 333 -17.82 9.78 -2.00
CA CYS A 333 -16.89 10.26 -0.98
C CYS A 333 -17.59 11.22 0.00
N GLU A 334 -17.30 11.08 1.30
CA GLU A 334 -17.88 11.90 2.36
C GLU A 334 -16.84 12.86 2.95
N ASP A 335 -17.20 14.13 3.12
CA ASP A 335 -16.34 15.18 3.71
C ASP A 335 -14.93 15.29 3.07
N CYS A 336 -14.79 14.83 1.83
CA CYS A 336 -13.53 14.91 1.08
C CYS A 336 -13.34 16.29 0.46
N TYR A 337 -12.09 16.68 0.25
CA TYR A 337 -11.78 18.07 -0.15
C TYR A 337 -10.58 18.18 -1.09
N ILE A 338 -10.62 19.23 -1.92
CA ILE A 338 -9.48 19.74 -2.69
C ILE A 338 -9.33 21.22 -2.33
N VAL A 339 -8.14 21.62 -1.90
CA VAL A 339 -7.86 22.97 -1.43
C VAL A 339 -6.70 23.57 -2.22
N GLU A 340 -6.89 24.78 -2.72
CA GLU A 340 -5.85 25.63 -3.35
C GLU A 340 -5.03 24.94 -4.46
N PRO A 341 -5.63 24.36 -5.53
CA PRO A 341 -4.84 23.87 -6.66
C PRO A 341 -3.89 24.95 -7.19
N ILE A 342 -2.63 24.56 -7.42
CA ILE A 342 -1.57 25.45 -7.91
C ILE A 342 -1.03 24.94 -9.25
N PRO A 343 -0.42 25.81 -10.07
CA PRO A 343 0.24 25.38 -11.29
C PRO A 343 1.29 24.30 -11.02
N PHE A 344 1.46 23.39 -11.98
CA PHE A 344 2.58 22.45 -11.98
C PHE A 344 3.90 23.22 -12.20
N GLU A 345 4.87 23.08 -11.29
CA GLU A 345 6.21 23.68 -11.36
C GLU A 345 7.31 22.66 -11.66
#